data_AF-A0A644X1Y6-F1
#
_entry.id   AF-A0A644X1Y6-F1
#
_cell.length_a   1.000
_cell.length_b   1.000
_cell.length_c   1.000
_cell.angle_alpha   90.00
_cell.angle_beta   90.00
_cell.angle_gamma   90.00
#
_symmetry.space_group_name_H-M   'P 1'
#
loop_
_entity.id
_entity.type
_entity.pdbx_description
1 polymer ?
#
loop_
_entity_poly.entity_id
_entity_poly.type
_entity_poly.pdbx_seq_one_letter_code
_entity_poly.pdbx_strand_id
1 'polypeptide(L)'
;MHNFIGIIIGVITFVIIGVFHPLVIKAEYYLGVRSWILFLLAGLGAIVVSVFTANIVVSAALGVLGFSCLWSIKEVFEQAERVKEGRYPKNPKRNYKL
;
A
#
# COMPACT_ATOMS: atom_id res chain seq x y z
N MET A 1 -10.59 -33.09 -8.39
CA MET A 1 -10.37 -32.26 -7.18
C MET A 1 -9.99 -30.87 -7.66
N HIS A 2 -10.86 -29.87 -7.52
CA HIS A 2 -10.61 -28.52 -8.05
C HIS A 2 -9.92 -27.67 -6.98
N ASN A 3 -8.81 -27.02 -7.34
CA ASN A 3 -8.06 -26.18 -6.42
C ASN A 3 -8.45 -24.70 -6.60
N PHE A 4 -9.41 -24.24 -5.80
CA PHE A 4 -9.88 -22.84 -5.82
C PHE A 4 -8.94 -21.86 -5.11
N ILE A 5 -7.88 -22.33 -4.45
CA ILE A 5 -6.96 -21.49 -3.66
C ILE A 5 -6.33 -20.40 -4.53
N GLY A 6 -5.90 -20.75 -5.74
CA GLY A 6 -5.29 -19.77 -6.67
C GLY A 6 -6.26 -18.66 -7.05
N ILE A 7 -7.53 -18.99 -7.33
CA ILE A 7 -8.57 -18.01 -7.66
C ILE A 7 -8.84 -17.10 -6.46
N ILE A 8 -8.97 -17.67 -5.27
CA ILE A 8 -9.20 -16.91 -4.03
C ILE A 8 -8.06 -15.93 -3.75
N ILE A 9 -6.80 -16.40 -3.84
CA ILE A 9 -5.62 -15.54 -3.65
C ILE A 9 -5.58 -14.45 -4.72
N GLY A 10 -5.89 -14.76 -5.98
CA GLY A 10 -5.94 -13.79 -7.07
C GLY A 10 -6.95 -12.66 -6.81
N VAL A 11 -8.17 -13.00 -6.38
CA VAL A 11 -9.21 -12.02 -6.04
C VAL A 11 -8.77 -11.16 -4.86
N ILE A 12 -8.27 -11.76 -3.79
CA ILE A 12 -7.76 -11.03 -2.61
C ILE A 12 -6.65 -10.07 -3.03
N THR A 13 -5.72 -10.52 -3.86
CA THR A 13 -4.59 -9.72 -4.36
C THR A 13 -5.07 -8.50 -5.12
N PHE A 14 -6.02 -8.68 -6.04
CA PHE A 14 -6.55 -7.58 -6.84
C PHE A 14 -7.29 -6.55 -5.98
N VAL A 15 -8.05 -7.00 -4.97
CA VAL A 15 -8.71 -6.12 -4.01
C VAL A 15 -7.69 -5.32 -3.20
N ILE A 16 -6.63 -5.97 -2.70
CA ILE A 16 -5.57 -5.29 -1.95
C ILE A 16 -4.96 -4.19 -2.83
N ILE A 17 -4.45 -4.54 -4.01
CA ILE A 17 -3.81 -3.57 -4.93
C ILE A 17 -4.78 -2.42 -5.26
N GLY A 18 -6.04 -2.75 -5.59
CA GLY A 18 -7.07 -1.78 -5.91
C GLY A 18 -7.36 -0.78 -4.78
N VAL A 19 -7.33 -1.23 -3.53
CA VAL A 19 -7.49 -0.36 -2.34
C VAL A 19 -6.26 0.50 -2.10
N PHE A 20 -5.05 -0.01 -2.37
CA PHE A 20 -3.82 0.74 -2.13
C PHE A 20 -3.64 1.95 -3.05
N HIS A 21 -4.18 1.93 -4.29
CA HIS A 21 -4.16 3.08 -5.19
C HIS A 21 -4.76 4.37 -4.58
N PRO A 22 -6.05 4.40 -4.18
CA PRO A 22 -6.63 5.59 -3.55
C PRO A 22 -6.05 5.83 -2.14
N LEU A 23 -5.58 4.79 -1.45
CA LEU A 23 -4.99 4.91 -0.13
C LEU A 23 -3.69 5.72 -0.19
N VAL A 24 -2.80 5.46 -1.15
CA VAL A 24 -1.56 6.24 -1.35
C VAL A 24 -1.86 7.71 -1.63
N ILE A 25 -2.84 7.98 -2.50
CA ILE A 25 -3.25 9.36 -2.82
C ILE A 25 -3.71 10.09 -1.56
N LYS A 26 -4.55 9.45 -0.73
CA LYS A 26 -5.01 10.03 0.54
C LYS A 26 -3.88 10.18 1.55
N ALA A 27 -2.99 9.20 1.65
CA ALA A 27 -1.85 9.22 2.55
C ALA A 27 -0.92 10.39 2.23
N GLU A 28 -0.60 10.59 0.95
CA GLU A 28 0.14 11.77 0.48
C GLU A 28 -0.67 13.04 0.79
N TYR A 29 -1.96 13.11 0.43
CA TYR A 29 -2.76 14.32 0.61
C TYR A 29 -2.80 14.83 2.06
N TYR A 30 -2.98 13.94 3.04
CA TYR A 30 -3.09 14.32 4.46
C TYR A 30 -1.75 14.39 5.20
N LEU A 31 -0.86 13.42 4.98
CA LEU A 31 0.38 13.27 5.75
C LEU A 31 1.63 13.66 4.96
N GLY A 32 1.51 13.84 3.65
CA GLY A 32 2.61 14.05 2.73
C GLY A 32 3.50 12.83 2.61
N VAL A 33 4.74 13.10 2.19
CA VAL A 33 5.77 12.08 2.02
C VAL A 33 6.03 11.30 3.32
N ARG A 34 5.83 11.92 4.50
CA ARG A 34 6.05 11.30 5.82
C ARG A 34 5.21 10.04 6.05
N SER A 35 4.14 9.82 5.28
CA SER A 35 3.37 8.58 5.31
C SER A 35 4.20 7.33 4.97
N TRP A 36 5.38 7.48 4.34
CA TRP A 36 6.30 6.38 4.03
C TRP A 36 6.65 5.51 5.25
N ILE A 37 6.77 6.09 6.45
CA ILE A 37 7.10 5.35 7.67
C ILE A 37 5.95 4.41 8.06
N LEU A 38 4.70 4.85 7.90
CA LEU A 38 3.53 4.03 8.19
C LEU A 38 3.49 2.82 7.27
N PHE A 39 3.75 3.03 5.98
CA PHE A 39 3.85 1.95 4.99
C PHE A 39 5.01 1.01 5.27
N LEU A 40 6.17 1.51 5.70
CA LEU A 40 7.31 0.67 6.06
C LEU A 40 6.99 -0.23 7.25
N LEU A 41 6.48 0.34 8.35
CA LEU A 41 6.17 -0.40 9.56
C LEU A 41 5.05 -1.42 9.32
N ALA A 42 3.98 -1.03 8.62
CA ALA A 42 2.90 -1.93 8.25
C ALA A 42 3.39 -3.04 7.31
N GLY A 43 4.24 -2.71 6.34
CA GLY A 43 4.82 -3.65 5.38
C GLY A 43 5.67 -4.73 6.05
N LEU A 44 6.64 -4.30 6.87
CA LEU A 44 7.50 -5.23 7.62
C LEU A 44 6.69 -6.06 8.62
N GLY A 45 5.75 -5.45 9.35
CA GLY A 45 4.87 -6.15 10.27
C GLY A 45 4.06 -7.24 9.57
N ALA A 46 3.43 -6.93 8.44
CA ALA A 46 2.66 -7.89 7.66
C ALA A 46 3.52 -9.05 7.12
N ILE A 47 4.74 -8.76 6.65
CA ILE A 47 5.69 -9.79 6.19
C ILE A 47 6.07 -10.71 7.34
N VAL A 48 6.43 -10.16 8.51
CA VAL A 48 6.78 -10.97 9.69
C VAL A 48 5.61 -11.86 10.10
N VAL A 49 4.40 -11.30 10.21
CA VAL A 49 3.20 -12.08 10.56
C VAL A 49 2.89 -13.16 9.51
N SER A 50 3.13 -12.89 8.22
CA SER A 50 2.90 -13.87 7.14
C SER A 50 3.70 -15.15 7.33
N VAL A 51 4.96 -15.04 7.80
CA VAL A 51 5.87 -16.18 8.03
C VAL A 51 5.36 -17.11 9.13
N PHE A 52 4.73 -16.55 10.16
CA PHE A 52 4.19 -17.33 11.29
C PHE A 52 2.74 -17.79 11.08
N THR A 53 2.15 -17.52 9.91
CA THR A 53 0.74 -17.85 9.62
C THR A 53 0.62 -19.22 8.95
N ALA A 54 -0.06 -20.16 9.61
CA ALA A 54 -0.21 -21.53 9.13
C ALA A 54 -1.16 -21.68 7.92
N ASN A 55 -2.17 -20.81 7.80
CA ASN A 55 -3.11 -20.88 6.68
C ASN A 55 -2.50 -20.22 5.43
N ILE A 56 -2.33 -20.99 4.35
CA ILE A 56 -1.69 -20.51 3.12
C ILE A 56 -2.39 -19.31 2.46
N VAL A 57 -3.72 -19.26 2.49
CA VAL A 57 -4.48 -18.13 1.91
C VAL A 57 -4.23 -16.86 2.71
N VAL A 58 -4.24 -16.97 4.04
CA VAL A 58 -4.01 -15.82 4.93
C VAL A 58 -2.54 -15.38 4.88
N SER A 59 -1.60 -16.33 4.87
CA SER A 59 -0.17 -16.06 4.73
C SER A 59 0.12 -15.33 3.41
N ALA A 60 -0.45 -15.83 2.30
CA ALA A 60 -0.33 -15.17 0.99
C ALA A 60 -0.94 -13.76 0.99
N ALA A 61 -2.14 -13.58 1.57
CA ALA A 61 -2.78 -12.27 1.67
C ALA A 61 -1.94 -11.26 2.47
N LEU A 62 -1.33 -11.70 3.58
CA LEU A 62 -0.43 -10.88 4.39
C LEU A 62 0.86 -10.54 3.64
N GLY A 63 1.42 -11.48 2.88
CA GLY A 63 2.57 -11.24 2.01
C GLY A 63 2.26 -10.19 0.95
N VAL A 64 1.13 -10.34 0.24
CA VAL A 64 0.66 -9.35 -0.75
C VAL A 64 0.42 -7.99 -0.12
N LEU A 65 -0.23 -7.93 1.04
CA LEU A 65 -0.44 -6.69 1.79
C LEU A 65 0.88 -6.05 2.19
N GLY A 66 1.84 -6.84 2.68
CA GLY A 66 3.17 -6.38 3.07
C GLY A 66 3.93 -5.76 1.91
N PHE A 67 4.00 -6.44 0.77
CA PHE A 67 4.64 -5.90 -0.43
C PHE A 67 3.87 -4.74 -1.05
N SER A 68 2.54 -4.70 -0.96
CA SER A 68 1.73 -3.56 -1.39
C SER A 68 2.04 -2.31 -0.55
N CYS A 69 2.22 -2.47 0.77
CA CYS A 69 2.71 -1.40 1.64
C CYS A 69 4.12 -0.93 1.22
N LEU A 70 5.06 -1.86 1.01
CA LEU A 70 6.43 -1.47 0.61
C LEU A 70 6.45 -0.77 -0.75
N TRP A 71 5.68 -1.24 -1.73
CA TRP A 71 5.53 -0.57 -3.03
C TRP A 71 4.95 0.83 -2.88
N SER A 72 3.97 0.99 -1.99
CA SER A 72 3.31 2.27 -1.71
C SER A 72 4.26 3.34 -1.20
N ILE A 73 5.42 2.97 -0.63
CA ILE A 73 6.47 3.93 -0.28
C ILE A 73 6.91 4.69 -1.54
N LYS A 74 7.34 3.98 -2.59
CA LYS A 74 7.73 4.58 -3.87
C LYS A 74 6.59 5.39 -4.47
N GLU A 75 5.38 4.84 -4.43
CA GLU A 75 4.17 5.48 -4.98
C GLU A 75 3.85 6.81 -4.26
N VAL A 76 4.06 6.92 -2.94
CA VAL A 76 3.88 8.18 -2.19
C VAL A 76 4.86 9.26 -2.67
N PHE A 77 6.12 8.91 -2.92
CA PHE A 77 7.11 9.88 -3.42
C PHE A 77 6.76 10.34 -4.84
N GLU A 78 6.37 9.42 -5.72
CA GLU A 78 5.90 9.77 -7.07
C GLU A 78 4.61 10.60 -7.02
N GLN A 79 3.70 10.29 -6.09
CA GLN A 79 2.48 11.06 -5.91
C GLN A 79 2.78 12.48 -5.43
N ALA A 80 3.78 12.68 -4.57
CA ALA A 80 4.22 14.02 -4.19
C ALA A 80 4.74 14.81 -5.40
N GLU A 81 5.46 14.17 -6.33
CA GLU A 81 5.91 14.81 -7.57
C GLU A 81 4.75 15.15 -8.50
N ARG A 82 3.79 14.24 -8.67
CA ARG A 82 2.54 14.48 -9.42
C ARG A 82 1.75 15.67 -8.87
N VAL A 83 1.75 15.85 -7.55
CA VAL A 83 1.14 17.00 -6.88
C VAL A 83 1.94 18.28 -7.12
N LYS A 84 3.29 18.23 -7.15
CA LYS A 84 4.12 19.39 -7.49
C LYS A 84 3.90 19.86 -8.93
N GLU A 85 3.83 18.92 -9.88
CA GLU A 85 3.55 19.16 -11.30
C GLU A 85 2.12 19.65 -11.57
N GLY A 86 1.23 19.62 -10.56
CA GLY A 86 -0.16 20.07 -10.68
C GLY A 86 -1.12 19.03 -11.26
N ARG A 87 -0.71 17.76 -11.43
CA ARG A 87 -1.59 16.66 -11.87
C ARG A 87 -2.63 16.27 -10.81
N TYR A 88 -2.36 16.59 -9.54
CA TYR A 88 -3.26 16.34 -8.41
C TYR A 88 -3.40 17.57 -7.51
N PRO A 89 -4.56 17.76 -6.85
CA PRO A 89 -4.79 18.91 -6.00
C PRO A 89 -3.87 18.89 -4.78
N LYS A 90 -3.19 20.02 -4.55
CA LYS A 90 -2.45 20.27 -3.30
C LYS A 90 -3.45 20.45 -2.15
N ASN A 91 -3.13 19.88 -1.00
CA ASN A 91 -3.89 20.12 0.22
C ASN A 91 -3.55 21.52 0.77
N PRO A 92 -4.47 22.49 0.78
CA PRO A 92 -4.18 23.85 1.22
C PRO A 92 -3.82 23.94 2.71
N LYS A 93 -4.17 22.92 3.51
CA LYS A 93 -3.87 22.85 4.95
C LYS A 93 -2.45 22.35 5.23
N ARG A 94 -1.72 21.89 4.21
CA ARG A 94 -0.36 21.34 4.38
C ARG A 94 0.68 22.37 4.00
N ASN A 95 1.70 22.53 4.85
CA ASN A 95 2.87 23.31 4.51
C ASN A 95 3.81 22.46 3.64
N TYR A 96 3.92 22.81 2.36
CA TYR A 96 4.86 22.20 1.44
C TYR A 96 6.20 22.90 1.62
N LYS A 97 7.20 22.17 2.11
CA LYS A 97 8.58 22.65 1.99
C LYS A 97 8.91 22.66 0.51
N LEU A 98 9.08 23.87 -0.04
CA LEU A 98 9.61 24.11 -1.38
C LEU A 98 11.00 23.49 -1.52
#